data_AF-A0A1E4SFT5-F1
#
_entry.id   AF-A0A1E4SFT5-F1
#
_cell.length_a   1.000
_cell.length_b   1.000
_cell.length_c   1.000
_cell.angle_alpha   90.00
_cell.angle_beta   90.00
_cell.angle_gamma   90.00
#
_symmetry.space_group_name_H-M   'P 1'
#
loop_
_entity.id
_entity.type
_entity.pdbx_description
1 polymer ?
#
loop_
_entity_poly.entity_id
_entity_poly.type
_entity_poly.pdbx_seq_one_letter_code
_entity_poly.pdbx_strand_id
1 'polypeptide(L)'
;SRNKEKAQASLNRFHDQKAKEAGVLESNPNLRPKYVQSVDSLPQAEKWRSTIISEISTRLTWIQDPDATDAELRELNDTINKLFNEKRAWEYHIKSLGGNDYLNFGKNLSSTGLLTNVDLSGATSRGYRYFGRAKELPDVKKLLETK
;
A
#
# COMPACT_ATOMS: atom_id res chain seq x y z
N SER A 1 -2.25 26.76 23.95
CA SER A 1 -1.81 25.71 23.00
C SER A 1 -2.09 26.02 21.52
N ARG A 2 -3.15 26.75 21.15
CA ARG A 2 -3.52 27.04 19.74
C ARG A 2 -2.49 27.79 18.88
N ASN A 3 -1.68 28.66 19.47
CA ASN A 3 -0.72 29.47 18.70
C ASN A 3 0.49 28.66 18.20
N LYS A 4 0.91 27.64 18.97
CA LYS A 4 2.02 26.74 18.59
C LYS A 4 1.60 25.80 17.46
N GLU A 5 0.40 25.24 17.52
CA GLU A 5 -0.17 24.42 16.45
C GLU A 5 -0.37 25.22 15.16
N LYS A 6 -0.85 26.47 15.26
CA LYS A 6 -1.04 27.35 14.10
C LYS A 6 0.29 27.79 13.48
N ALA A 7 1.32 28.02 14.28
CA ALA A 7 2.67 28.29 13.81
C ALA A 7 3.26 27.06 13.11
N GLN A 8 3.14 25.87 13.71
CA GLN A 8 3.60 24.62 13.09
C GLN A 8 2.88 24.31 11.79
N ALA A 9 1.56 24.51 11.75
CA ALA A 9 0.75 24.33 10.53
C ALA A 9 1.09 25.35 9.43
N SER A 10 1.55 26.55 9.78
CA SER A 10 1.97 27.56 8.79
C SER A 10 3.37 27.28 8.26
N LEU A 11 4.29 26.85 9.14
CA LEU A 11 5.64 26.41 8.76
C LEU A 11 5.59 25.17 7.85
N ASN A 12 4.80 24.16 8.20
CA ASN A 12 4.66 22.95 7.38
C ASN A 12 4.13 23.29 5.97
N ARG A 13 3.13 24.16 5.87
CA ARG A 13 2.61 24.62 4.56
C ARG A 13 3.66 25.34 3.72
N PHE A 14 4.49 26.17 4.36
CA PHE A 14 5.59 26.85 3.67
C PHE A 14 6.66 25.86 3.16
N HIS A 15 7.02 24.87 3.98
CA HIS A 15 7.94 23.80 3.58
C HIS A 15 7.38 22.96 2.44
N ASP A 16 6.09 22.58 2.48
CA ASP A 16 5.42 21.83 1.42
C ASP A 16 5.38 22.62 0.11
N GLN A 17 5.11 23.94 0.18
CA GLN A 17 5.12 24.82 -0.98
C GLN A 17 6.52 24.93 -1.59
N LYS A 18 7.56 25.08 -0.76
CA LYS A 18 8.96 25.10 -1.20
C LYS A 18 9.40 23.77 -1.82
N ALA A 19 8.97 22.64 -1.27
CA ALA A 19 9.25 21.32 -1.81
C ALA A 19 8.59 21.14 -3.20
N LYS A 20 7.34 21.61 -3.36
CA LYS A 20 6.65 21.62 -4.65
C LYS A 20 7.36 22.51 -5.67
N GLU A 21 7.80 23.71 -5.27
CA GLU A 21 8.62 24.60 -6.11
C GLU A 21 9.95 23.94 -6.54
N ALA A 22 10.52 23.11 -5.68
CA ALA A 22 11.75 22.35 -5.96
C ALA A 22 11.51 21.06 -6.78
N GLY A 23 10.28 20.79 -7.22
CA GLY A 23 9.94 19.60 -8.01
C GLY A 23 9.91 18.29 -7.19
N VAL A 24 9.84 18.38 -5.86
CA VAL A 24 9.66 17.19 -5.01
C VAL A 24 8.27 16.62 -5.24
N LEU A 25 8.21 15.36 -5.67
CA LEU A 25 6.96 14.64 -5.91
C LEU A 25 6.22 14.40 -4.59
N GLU A 26 4.90 14.53 -4.63
CA GLU A 26 4.04 14.32 -3.46
C GLU A 26 4.11 12.85 -3.03
N SER A 27 4.22 12.62 -1.73
CA SER A 27 4.34 11.28 -1.18
C SER A 27 3.50 11.03 0.06
N ASN A 28 2.82 12.05 0.59
CA ASN A 28 1.95 11.92 1.75
C ASN A 28 0.75 11.03 1.40
N PRO A 29 0.59 9.85 2.02
CA PRO A 29 -0.52 8.93 1.70
C PRO A 29 -1.91 9.57 1.82
N ASN A 30 -2.08 10.54 2.72
CA ASN A 30 -3.36 11.23 2.94
C ASN A 30 -3.78 12.13 1.77
N LEU A 31 -2.83 12.54 0.93
CA LEU A 31 -3.08 13.40 -0.23
C LEU A 31 -3.22 12.60 -1.52
N ARG A 32 -3.13 11.27 -1.45
CA ARG A 32 -3.27 10.42 -2.63
C ARG A 32 -4.68 10.53 -3.20
N PRO A 33 -4.82 10.78 -4.51
CA PRO A 33 -6.13 10.88 -5.13
C PRO A 33 -6.83 9.53 -5.15
N LYS A 34 -8.15 9.53 -4.93
CA LYS A 34 -9.00 8.33 -5.03
C LYS A 34 -9.11 7.81 -6.45
N TYR A 35 -9.09 8.70 -7.44
CA TYR A 35 -9.16 8.36 -8.86
C TYR A 35 -7.76 8.45 -9.47
N VAL A 36 -7.17 7.31 -9.80
CA VAL A 36 -5.81 7.24 -10.37
C VAL A 36 -5.66 8.08 -11.65
N GLN A 37 -6.74 8.16 -12.44
CA GLN A 37 -6.82 8.92 -13.69
C GLN A 37 -6.68 10.43 -13.53
N SER A 38 -6.79 10.98 -12.32
CA SER A 38 -6.59 12.42 -12.11
C SER A 38 -5.11 12.83 -12.12
N VAL A 39 -4.19 11.89 -12.30
CA VAL A 39 -2.74 12.13 -12.28
C VAL A 39 -2.16 11.80 -13.64
N ASP A 40 -1.87 12.81 -14.45
CA ASP A 40 -1.28 12.62 -15.78
C ASP A 40 0.26 12.51 -15.75
N SER A 41 0.88 12.84 -14.62
CA SER A 41 2.33 12.78 -14.44
C SER A 41 2.79 11.37 -14.09
N LEU A 42 3.52 10.73 -15.03
CA LEU A 42 4.10 9.40 -14.84
C LEU A 42 5.01 9.31 -13.59
N PRO A 43 5.97 10.24 -13.35
CA PRO A 43 6.80 10.20 -12.14
C PRO A 43 5.98 10.25 -10.84
N GLN A 44 4.90 11.05 -10.83
CA GLN A 44 4.02 11.14 -9.68
C GLN A 44 3.23 9.85 -9.46
N ALA A 45 2.76 9.20 -10.53
CA ALA A 45 2.08 7.91 -10.45
C ALA A 45 3.02 6.80 -9.92
N GLU A 46 4.27 6.76 -10.38
CA GLU A 46 5.29 5.83 -9.87
C GLU A 46 5.63 6.09 -8.39
N LYS A 47 5.65 7.37 -7.97
CA LYS A 47 5.83 7.75 -6.58
C LYS A 47 4.69 7.22 -5.71
N TRP A 48 3.44 7.38 -6.16
CA TRP A 48 2.28 6.84 -5.45
C TRP A 48 2.32 5.32 -5.32
N ARG A 49 2.68 4.61 -6.40
CA ARG A 49 2.90 3.15 -6.37
C ARG A 49 3.93 2.77 -5.30
N SER A 50 5.06 3.48 -5.26
CA SER A 50 6.13 3.23 -4.28
C SER A 50 5.66 3.47 -2.84
N THR A 51 4.91 4.54 -2.60
CA THR A 51 4.30 4.80 -1.29
C THR A 51 3.38 3.66 -0.85
N ILE A 52 2.52 3.15 -1.75
CA ILE A 52 1.64 2.01 -1.44
C ILE A 52 2.46 0.77 -1.07
N ILE A 53 3.54 0.48 -1.79
CA ILE A 53 4.41 -0.67 -1.51
C ILE A 53 5.02 -0.58 -0.10
N SER A 54 5.46 0.61 0.30
CA SER A 54 5.93 0.85 1.66
C SER A 54 4.84 0.63 2.70
N GLU A 55 3.62 1.13 2.46
CA GLU A 55 2.49 0.90 3.37
C GLU A 55 2.14 -0.59 3.51
N ILE A 56 2.11 -1.33 2.40
CA ILE A 56 1.90 -2.79 2.42
C ILE A 56 2.99 -3.46 3.26
N SER A 57 4.25 -3.07 3.06
CA SER A 57 5.39 -3.63 3.80
C SER A 57 5.23 -3.42 5.32
N THR A 58 4.86 -2.21 5.75
CA THR A 58 4.58 -1.93 7.17
C THR A 58 3.43 -2.77 7.71
N ARG A 59 2.33 -2.90 6.97
CA ARG A 59 1.18 -3.72 7.40
C ARG A 59 1.52 -5.22 7.47
N LEU A 60 2.36 -5.71 6.56
CA LEU A 60 2.87 -7.08 6.60
C LEU A 60 3.81 -7.34 7.77
N THR A 61 4.49 -6.33 8.30
CA THR A 61 5.21 -6.47 9.58
C THR A 61 4.22 -6.58 10.75
N TRP A 62 3.19 -5.73 10.77
CA TRP A 62 2.23 -5.69 11.87
C TRP A 62 1.37 -6.96 11.96
N ILE A 63 1.01 -7.57 10.83
CA ILE A 63 0.23 -8.83 10.83
C ILE A 63 1.01 -10.03 11.39
N GLN A 64 2.32 -9.89 11.61
CA GLN A 64 3.17 -10.91 12.24
C GLN A 64 3.31 -10.71 13.75
N ASP A 65 2.75 -9.64 14.30
CA ASP A 65 2.79 -9.36 15.73
C ASP A 65 2.10 -10.51 16.50
N PRO A 66 2.78 -11.17 17.47
CA PRO A 66 2.18 -12.23 18.28
C PRO A 66 1.01 -11.75 19.15
N ASP A 67 1.01 -10.48 19.54
CA ASP A 67 0.02 -9.91 20.47
C ASP A 67 -1.25 -9.41 19.76
N ALA A 68 -1.25 -9.40 18.42
CA ALA A 68 -2.41 -9.00 17.64
C ALA A 68 -3.61 -9.94 17.85
N THR A 69 -4.77 -9.36 18.12
CA THR A 69 -6.02 -10.08 18.29
C THR A 69 -6.58 -10.57 16.96
N ASP A 70 -7.44 -11.59 17.02
CA ASP A 70 -8.17 -12.13 15.87
C ASP A 70 -8.97 -11.06 15.08
N ALA A 71 -9.46 -10.01 15.75
CA ALA A 71 -10.17 -8.91 15.10
C ALA A 71 -9.19 -7.99 14.35
N GLU A 72 -8.08 -7.63 14.98
CA GLU A 72 -7.03 -6.81 14.38
C GLU A 72 -6.37 -7.51 13.18
N LEU A 73 -6.11 -8.82 13.28
CA LEU A 73 -5.58 -9.61 12.17
C LEU A 73 -6.50 -9.58 10.94
N ARG A 74 -7.83 -9.63 11.14
CA ARG A 74 -8.80 -9.50 10.03
C ARG A 74 -8.78 -8.11 9.41
N GLU A 75 -8.78 -7.06 10.24
CA GLU A 75 -8.72 -5.68 9.75
C GLU A 75 -7.41 -5.37 9.01
N LEU A 76 -6.28 -5.85 9.53
CA LEU A 76 -4.98 -5.75 8.87
C LEU A 76 -4.98 -6.46 7.52
N ASN A 77 -5.57 -7.66 7.47
CA ASN A 77 -5.67 -8.44 6.23
C ASN A 77 -6.56 -7.74 5.17
N ASP A 78 -7.69 -7.17 5.60
CA ASP A 78 -8.55 -6.36 4.74
C ASP A 78 -7.83 -5.12 4.21
N THR A 79 -7.09 -4.43 5.07
CA THR A 79 -6.30 -3.25 4.72
C THR A 79 -5.22 -3.60 3.71
N ILE A 80 -4.50 -4.71 3.90
CA ILE A 80 -3.49 -5.19 2.95
C ILE A 80 -4.15 -5.50 1.59
N ASN A 81 -5.29 -6.20 1.57
CA ASN A 81 -6.00 -6.49 0.31
C ASN A 81 -6.44 -5.20 -0.41
N LYS A 82 -6.96 -4.21 0.33
CA LYS A 82 -7.32 -2.90 -0.24
C LYS A 82 -6.11 -2.21 -0.87
N LEU A 83 -4.97 -2.18 -0.17
CA LEU A 83 -3.72 -1.60 -0.68
C LEU A 83 -3.20 -2.34 -1.93
N PHE A 84 -3.30 -3.67 -1.98
CA PHE A 84 -2.94 -4.43 -3.18
C PHE A 84 -3.83 -4.11 -4.38
N ASN A 85 -5.13 -3.94 -4.17
CA ASN A 85 -6.06 -3.55 -5.22
C ASN A 85 -5.78 -2.13 -5.72
N GLU A 86 -5.51 -1.21 -4.79
CA GLU A 86 -5.13 0.17 -5.11
C GLU A 86 -3.80 0.22 -5.89
N LYS A 87 -2.77 -0.51 -5.43
CA LYS A 87 -1.51 -0.68 -6.16
C LYS A 87 -1.76 -1.15 -7.59
N ARG A 88 -2.62 -2.16 -7.76
CA ARG A 88 -2.94 -2.69 -9.10
C ARG A 88 -3.60 -1.64 -9.98
N ALA A 89 -4.50 -0.82 -9.43
CA ALA A 89 -5.11 0.31 -10.16
C ALA A 89 -4.05 1.33 -10.61
N TRP A 90 -3.10 1.68 -9.74
CA TRP A 90 -1.97 2.54 -10.10
C TRP A 90 -1.07 1.90 -11.17
N GLU A 91 -0.82 0.60 -11.12
CA GLU A 91 -0.02 -0.10 -12.13
C GLU A 91 -0.69 -0.11 -13.51
N TYR A 92 -2.02 -0.29 -13.57
CA TYR A 92 -2.77 -0.12 -14.82
C TYR A 92 -2.68 1.32 -15.34
N HIS A 93 -2.79 2.30 -14.46
CA HIS A 93 -2.71 3.70 -14.83
C HIS A 93 -1.34 4.10 -15.35
N ILE A 94 -0.27 3.69 -14.65
CA ILE A 94 1.12 3.89 -15.09
C ILE A 94 1.34 3.30 -16.49
N LYS A 95 0.83 2.09 -16.76
CA LYS A 95 0.88 1.49 -18.09
C LYS A 95 0.13 2.34 -19.13
N SER A 96 -1.04 2.89 -18.79
CA SER A 96 -1.79 3.75 -19.71
C SER A 96 -1.10 5.08 -20.02
N LEU A 97 -0.26 5.58 -19.10
CA LEU A 97 0.59 6.75 -19.30
C LEU A 97 1.87 6.45 -20.10
N GLY A 98 2.06 5.20 -20.56
CA GLY A 98 3.27 4.77 -21.28
C GLY A 98 4.45 4.39 -20.38
N GLY A 99 4.21 4.21 -19.08
CA GLY A 99 5.20 3.73 -18.12
C GLY A 99 5.41 2.22 -18.16
N ASN A 100 6.21 1.71 -17.21
CA ASN A 100 6.61 0.31 -17.17
C ASN A 100 5.44 -0.65 -16.87
N ASP A 101 5.42 -1.82 -17.51
CA ASP A 101 4.34 -2.81 -17.34
C ASP A 101 4.54 -3.69 -16.09
N TYR A 102 4.26 -3.13 -14.91
CA TYR A 102 4.37 -3.86 -13.64
C TYR A 102 3.42 -5.05 -13.50
N LEU A 103 2.36 -5.12 -14.31
CA LEU A 103 1.38 -6.22 -14.24
C LEU A 103 1.97 -7.53 -14.76
N ASN A 104 2.84 -7.44 -15.78
CA ASN A 104 3.46 -8.61 -16.41
C ASN A 104 4.72 -9.07 -15.66
N PHE A 105 5.48 -8.13 -15.07
CA PHE A 105 6.65 -8.46 -14.25
C PHE A 105 6.31 -9.09 -12.90
N GLY A 106 5.08 -8.95 -12.41
CA GLY A 106 4.62 -9.42 -11.10
C GLY A 106 4.51 -10.94 -10.91
N LYS A 107 4.97 -11.78 -11.85
CA LYS A 107 5.06 -13.24 -11.65
C LYS A 107 6.21 -13.65 -10.72
N ASN A 108 7.25 -12.84 -10.61
CA ASN A 108 8.32 -13.03 -9.63
C ASN A 108 8.11 -12.07 -8.45
N LEU A 109 7.81 -12.59 -7.26
CA LEU A 109 7.51 -11.81 -6.05
C LEU A 109 8.59 -10.77 -5.71
N SER A 110 9.86 -11.06 -6.00
CA SER A 110 11.00 -10.13 -5.83
C SER A 110 10.96 -8.90 -6.76
N SER A 111 10.20 -8.93 -7.85
CA SER A 111 10.04 -7.78 -8.77
C SER A 111 8.96 -6.79 -8.31
N THR A 112 8.20 -7.14 -7.27
CA THR A 112 7.12 -6.28 -6.73
C THR A 112 7.69 -5.05 -6.00
N GLY A 113 8.98 -5.05 -5.67
CA GLY A 113 9.64 -3.99 -4.92
C GLY A 113 9.36 -4.01 -3.42
N LEU A 114 8.69 -5.06 -2.91
CA LEU A 114 8.52 -5.26 -1.47
C LEU A 114 9.83 -5.76 -0.86
N LEU A 115 10.28 -5.09 0.19
CA LEU A 115 11.52 -5.40 0.93
C LEU A 115 11.31 -6.45 2.04
N THR A 116 10.15 -7.09 2.09
CA THR A 116 9.80 -8.02 3.17
C THR A 116 9.87 -9.46 2.69
N ASN A 117 10.51 -10.34 3.47
CA ASN A 117 10.49 -11.80 3.28
C ASN A 117 9.12 -12.44 3.61
N VAL A 118 8.04 -11.65 3.69
CA VAL A 118 6.72 -12.17 4.00
C VAL A 118 6.21 -12.95 2.80
N ASP A 119 5.76 -14.17 3.06
CA ASP A 119 5.16 -15.04 2.06
C ASP A 119 3.86 -14.43 1.50
N LEU A 120 4.01 -13.75 0.36
CA LEU A 120 2.93 -13.14 -0.41
C LEU A 120 2.12 -14.17 -1.21
N SER A 121 2.48 -15.47 -1.17
CA SER A 121 1.69 -16.57 -1.75
C SER A 121 0.34 -16.78 -1.06
N GLY A 122 0.05 -15.95 -0.05
CA GLY A 122 -1.24 -15.66 0.55
C GLY A 122 -2.35 -16.59 0.09
N ALA A 123 -2.71 -17.53 0.96
CA ALA A 123 -3.62 -18.59 0.60
C ALA A 123 -4.94 -17.96 0.09
N THR A 124 -5.22 -18.17 -1.20
CA THR A 124 -6.20 -17.37 -1.93
C THR A 124 -7.53 -18.11 -1.95
N SER A 125 -8.60 -17.44 -1.51
CA SER A 125 -9.97 -17.90 -1.67
C SER A 125 -10.77 -16.87 -2.45
N ARG A 126 -11.32 -17.25 -3.60
CA ARG A 126 -12.20 -16.40 -4.45
C ARG A 126 -11.65 -14.98 -4.72
N GLY A 127 -10.32 -14.83 -4.88
CA GLY A 127 -9.66 -13.54 -5.15
C GLY A 127 -9.30 -12.72 -3.91
N TYR A 128 -9.66 -13.18 -2.71
CA TYR A 128 -9.22 -12.63 -1.44
C TYR A 128 -8.00 -13.40 -0.91
N ARG A 129 -7.00 -12.68 -0.39
CA ARG A 129 -5.74 -13.28 0.10
C ARG A 129 -5.61 -13.13 1.59
N TYR A 130 -5.13 -14.19 2.25
CA TYR A 130 -4.78 -14.15 3.67
C TYR A 130 -3.26 -14.10 3.85
N PHE A 131 -2.76 -13.10 4.58
CA PHE A 131 -1.34 -12.84 4.79
C PHE A 131 -0.92 -13.14 6.23
N GLY A 132 0.32 -13.61 6.41
CA GLY A 132 0.88 -13.87 7.74
C GLY A 132 -0.03 -14.67 8.67
N ARG A 133 -0.17 -14.19 9.92
CA ARG A 133 -1.00 -14.84 10.95
C ARG A 133 -2.50 -14.83 10.66
N ALA A 134 -2.99 -14.04 9.71
CA ALA A 134 -4.40 -14.14 9.31
C ALA A 134 -4.74 -15.49 8.65
N LYS A 135 -3.74 -16.26 8.19
CA LYS A 135 -3.91 -17.65 7.75
C LYS A 135 -4.20 -18.63 8.90
N GLU A 136 -3.80 -18.27 10.13
CA GLU A 136 -3.90 -19.11 11.33
C GLU A 136 -5.26 -19.00 12.02
N LEU A 137 -6.09 -18.01 11.62
CA LEU A 137 -7.43 -17.83 12.16
C LEU A 137 -8.26 -19.11 11.98
N PRO A 138 -9.04 -19.56 12.99
CA PRO A 138 -9.67 -20.88 12.98
C PRO A 138 -10.62 -21.15 11.81
N ASP A 139 -11.35 -20.12 11.37
CA ASP A 139 -12.25 -20.13 10.21
C ASP A 139 -11.48 -20.16 8.89
N VAL A 140 -10.43 -19.35 8.79
CA VAL A 140 -9.58 -19.27 7.60
C VAL A 140 -8.80 -20.57 7.40
N LYS A 141 -8.20 -21.11 8.46
CA LYS A 141 -7.44 -22.36 8.40
C LYS A 141 -8.29 -23.50 7.82
N LYS A 142 -9.53 -23.66 8.31
CA LYS A 142 -10.48 -24.64 7.77
C LYS A 142 -10.79 -24.40 6.29
N LEU A 143 -10.98 -23.14 5.91
CA LEU A 143 -11.25 -22.77 4.53
C LEU A 143 -10.09 -23.15 3.59
N LEU A 144 -8.86 -22.97 4.06
CA LEU A 144 -7.65 -23.28 3.29
C LEU A 144 -7.36 -24.77 3.20
N GLU A 145 -7.63 -25.53 4.26
CA GLU A 145 -7.49 -27.00 4.28
C GLU A 145 -8.56 -27.72 3.44
N THR A 146 -9.74 -27.10 3.27
CA THR A 146 -10.83 -27.65 2.45
C THR A 146 -10.57 -27.52 0.94
N LYS A 147 -9.50 -26.84 0.55
CA LYS A 147 -9.15 -26.54 -0.85
C LYS A 147 -8.09 -27.49 -1.39
#